data_AF-A0A6N9BKS5-F1
#
_entry.id   AF-A0A6N9BKS5-F1
#
_cell.length_a   1.000
_cell.length_b   1.000
_cell.length_c   1.000
_cell.angle_alpha   90.00
_cell.angle_beta   90.00
_cell.angle_gamma   90.00
#
_symmetry.space_group_name_H-M   'P 1'
#
loop_
_entity.id
_entity.type
_entity.pdbx_description
1 polymer ?
#
loop_
_entity_poly.entity_id
_entity_poly.type
_entity_poly.pdbx_seq_one_letter_code
_entity_poly.pdbx_strand_id
1 'polypeptide(L)'
;MLRDQVFRIADIYIPMKRRRTVDPAAVQAIAESILEEGQRTPILVRQDGKRLVLVEGLQRLEACRSLGEETIVGILVQARRS
;
A
#
# COMPACT_ATOMS: atom_id res chain seq x y z
N MET A 1 0.17 -17.23 9.69
CA MET A 1 0.32 -17.18 8.22
C MET A 1 0.07 -15.76 7.76
N LEU A 2 0.94 -15.25 6.90
CA LEU A 2 0.66 -14.02 6.14
C LEU A 2 -0.36 -14.38 5.06
N ARG A 3 -1.46 -13.64 4.97
CA ARG A 3 -2.53 -13.85 3.99
C ARG A 3 -2.89 -12.52 3.37
N ASP A 4 -3.15 -12.56 2.07
CA ASP A 4 -3.64 -11.42 1.32
C ASP A 4 -5.04 -11.04 1.80
N GLN A 5 -5.24 -9.74 2.00
CA GLN A 5 -6.46 -9.12 2.46
C GLN A 5 -6.69 -7.85 1.67
N VAL A 6 -7.97 -7.52 1.44
CA VAL A 6 -8.36 -6.29 0.77
C VAL A 6 -8.57 -5.21 1.83
N PHE A 7 -7.91 -4.07 1.67
CA PHE A 7 -8.01 -2.91 2.55
C PHE A 7 -8.55 -1.71 1.78
N ARG A 8 -9.35 -0.86 2.43
CA ARG A 8 -9.71 0.44 1.83
C ARG A 8 -8.48 1.36 1.86
N ILE A 9 -8.21 2.01 0.74
CA ILE A 9 -7.07 2.94 0.62
C ILE A 9 -7.20 4.09 1.62
N ALA A 10 -8.43 4.53 1.90
CA ALA A 10 -8.72 5.61 2.85
C ALA A 10 -8.32 5.30 4.30
N ASP A 11 -8.29 4.02 4.69
CA ASP A 11 -7.98 3.59 6.06
C ASP A 11 -6.47 3.45 6.32
N ILE A 12 -5.66 3.54 5.26
CA ILE A 12 -4.21 3.35 5.32
C ILE A 12 -3.51 4.68 5.59
N TYR A 13 -2.98 4.82 6.80
CA TYR A 13 -2.15 5.92 7.22
C TYR A 13 -0.71 5.77 6.71
N ILE A 14 -0.24 6.78 5.98
CA ILE A 14 1.14 6.89 5.51
C ILE A 14 1.95 7.77 6.49
N PRO A 15 2.97 7.21 7.18
CA PRO A 15 3.84 7.99 8.05
C PRO A 15 4.53 9.14 7.31
N MET A 16 4.50 10.34 7.88
CA MET A 16 5.05 11.56 7.25
C MET A 16 6.51 11.41 6.78
N LYS A 17 7.33 10.65 7.51
CA LYS A 17 8.73 10.39 7.15
C LYS A 17 8.90 9.66 5.80
N ARG A 18 7.92 8.82 5.40
CA ARG A 18 7.95 8.08 4.14
C ARG A 18 7.34 8.85 2.96
N ARG A 19 6.57 9.92 3.21
CA ARG A 19 5.94 10.70 2.12
C ARG A 19 6.94 11.41 1.21
N ARG A 20 8.17 11.65 1.66
CA ARG A 20 9.21 12.38 0.90
C ARG A 20 9.95 11.51 -0.13
N THR A 21 9.66 10.21 -0.22
CA THR A 21 10.39 9.26 -1.09
C THR A 21 9.53 8.69 -2.21
N VAL A 22 8.41 9.33 -2.56
CA VAL A 22 7.58 8.89 -3.68
C VAL A 22 8.29 9.32 -4.97
N ASP A 23 8.73 8.34 -5.76
CA ASP A 23 9.19 8.56 -7.13
C ASP A 23 7.99 8.50 -8.09
N PRO A 24 7.61 9.62 -8.74
CA PRO A 24 6.47 9.68 -9.64
C PRO A 24 6.61 8.76 -10.86
N ALA A 25 7.83 8.56 -11.38
CA ALA A 25 8.05 7.72 -12.55
C ALA A 25 7.76 6.25 -12.22
N ALA A 26 8.20 5.80 -11.04
CA ALA A 26 7.90 4.48 -10.55
C ALA A 26 6.41 4.28 -10.24
N VAL A 27 5.72 5.30 -9.70
CA VAL A 27 4.26 5.24 -9.50
C VAL A 27 3.53 5.03 -10.83
N GLN A 28 3.90 5.78 -11.86
CA GLN A 28 3.28 5.66 -13.18
C GLN A 28 3.50 4.27 -13.80
N ALA A 29 4.73 3.76 -13.79
CA ALA A 29 5.04 2.44 -14.33
C ALA A 29 4.30 1.31 -13.57
N ILE A 30 4.16 1.45 -12.25
CA ILE A 30 3.39 0.50 -11.44
C ILE A 30 1.90 0.60 -11.75
N ALA A 31 1.36 1.80 -11.95
CA ALA A 31 -0.05 1.99 -12.29
C ALA A 31 -0.39 1.31 -13.64
N GLU A 32 0.46 1.48 -14.64
CA GLU A 32 0.34 0.79 -15.94
C GLU A 32 0.36 -0.74 -15.76
N SER A 33 1.33 -1.27 -15.01
CA SER A 33 1.37 -2.72 -14.73
C SER A 33 0.15 -3.23 -13.98
N ILE A 34 -0.44 -2.44 -13.08
CA ILE A 34 -1.67 -2.80 -12.36
C ILE A 34 -2.88 -2.80 -13.28
N LEU A 35 -2.97 -1.87 -14.25
CA LEU A 35 -4.05 -1.88 -15.24
C LEU A 35 -3.99 -3.11 -16.16
N GLU A 36 -2.78 -3.55 -16.52
CA GLU A 36 -2.59 -4.68 -17.44
C GLU A 36 -2.72 -6.04 -16.74
N GLU A 37 -2.08 -6.22 -15.59
CA GLU A 37 -1.94 -7.52 -14.93
C GLU A 37 -2.65 -7.62 -13.58
N GLY A 38 -3.23 -6.51 -13.10
CA GLY A 38 -3.72 -6.40 -11.73
C GLY A 38 -2.58 -6.28 -10.70
N GLN A 39 -2.96 -6.16 -9.43
CA GLN A 39 -1.99 -6.05 -8.35
C GLN A 39 -1.36 -7.41 -8.00
N ARG A 40 -0.13 -7.65 -8.48
CA ARG A 40 0.62 -8.89 -8.20
C ARG A 40 1.31 -8.92 -6.84
N THR A 41 1.68 -7.75 -6.30
CA THR A 41 2.43 -7.67 -5.04
C THR A 41 1.61 -6.92 -3.98
N PRO A 42 1.26 -7.58 -2.86
CA PRO A 42 0.50 -6.94 -1.78
C PRO A 42 1.33 -5.88 -1.05
N ILE A 43 0.68 -4.81 -0.59
CA ILE A 43 1.33 -3.85 0.32
C ILE A 43 1.48 -4.47 1.71
N LEU A 44 2.41 -3.95 2.53
CA LEU A 44 2.53 -4.37 3.92
C LEU A 44 1.95 -3.29 4.81
N VAL A 45 1.00 -3.68 5.67
CA VAL A 45 0.39 -2.79 6.65
C VAL A 45 0.49 -3.41 8.03
N ARG A 46 0.67 -2.57 9.05
CA ARG A 46 0.57 -2.98 10.45
C ARG A 46 -0.65 -2.32 11.08
N GLN A 47 -1.22 -2.98 12.08
CA GLN A 47 -2.28 -2.37 12.88
C GLN A 47 -1.67 -1.44 13.95
N ASP A 48 -2.28 -0.28 14.14
CA ASP A 48 -1.95 0.70 15.17
C ASP A 48 -3.25 1.18 15.84
N GLY A 49 -3.68 0.44 16.86
CA GLY A 49 -5.03 0.59 17.43
C GLY A 49 -6.11 0.35 16.37
N LYS A 50 -6.85 1.40 16.02
CA LYS A 50 -7.91 1.36 14.98
C LYS A 50 -7.40 1.72 13.57
N ARG A 51 -6.14 2.13 13.42
CA ARG A 51 -5.60 2.59 12.13
C ARG A 51 -4.73 1.50 11.49
N LEU A 52 -4.73 1.46 10.16
CA LEU A 52 -3.74 0.70 9.40
C LEU A 52 -2.59 1.63 9.06
N VAL A 53 -1.36 1.22 9.36
CA VAL A 53 -0.16 2.01 9.07
C VAL A 53 0.63 1.31 7.99
N LEU A 54 0.93 2.05 6.91
CA LEU A 54 1.77 1.55 5.83
C LEU A 54 3.17 1.22 6.34
N VAL A 55 3.60 -0.01 6.09
CA VAL A 55 4.96 -0.50 6.35
C VAL A 55 5.77 -0.49 5.07
N GLU A 56 5.27 -1.09 3.99
CA GLU A 56 5.95 -1.14 2.68
C GLU A 56 4.95 -1.08 1.52
N GLY A 57 5.43 -0.65 0.35
CA GLY A 57 4.62 -0.56 -0.88
C GLY A 57 4.00 0.81 -1.14
N LEU A 58 4.66 1.90 -0.73
CA LEU A 58 4.17 3.27 -0.93
C LEU A 58 3.85 3.59 -2.39
N GLN A 59 4.73 3.25 -3.33
CA GLN A 59 4.48 3.54 -4.75
C GLN A 59 3.28 2.77 -5.30
N ARG A 60 3.05 1.53 -4.85
CA ARG A 60 1.85 0.75 -5.19
C ARG A 60 0.58 1.38 -4.62
N LEU A 61 0.64 1.85 -3.38
CA LEU A 61 -0.49 2.55 -2.76
C LEU A 61 -0.84 3.83 -3.54
N GLU A 62 0.16 4.63 -3.91
CA GLU A 62 -0.07 5.84 -4.70
C GLU A 62 -0.50 5.52 -6.14
N ALA A 63 -0.03 4.43 -6.75
CA ALA A 63 -0.47 3.97 -8.06
C ALA A 63 -1.95 3.56 -8.05
N CYS A 64 -2.39 2.72 -7.10
CA CYS A 64 -3.81 2.40 -6.96
C CYS A 64 -4.65 3.66 -6.71
N ARG A 65 -4.14 4.61 -5.90
CA ARG A 65 -4.81 5.90 -5.68
C ARG A 65 -4.91 6.73 -6.96
N SER A 66 -3.86 6.79 -7.79
CA SER A 66 -3.88 7.57 -9.04
C SER A 66 -4.82 6.96 -10.08
N LEU A 67 -5.02 5.64 -10.05
CA LEU A 67 -5.99 4.93 -10.87
C LEU A 67 -7.44 5.11 -10.39
N GLY A 68 -7.67 5.68 -9.21
CA GLY A 68 -9.00 5.86 -8.64
C GLY A 68 -9.55 4.62 -7.93
N GLU A 69 -8.70 3.64 -7.61
CA GLU A 69 -9.10 2.45 -6.87
C GLU A 69 -9.53 2.80 -5.44
N GLU A 70 -10.60 2.17 -4.96
CA GLU A 70 -11.02 2.33 -3.56
C GLU A 70 -10.29 1.39 -2.60
N THR A 71 -9.79 0.29 -3.13
CA THR A 71 -9.23 -0.81 -2.35
C THR A 71 -7.89 -1.27 -2.90
N ILE A 72 -7.08 -1.90 -2.05
CA ILE A 72 -5.78 -2.43 -2.40
C ILE A 72 -5.54 -3.76 -1.68
N VAL A 73 -4.85 -4.68 -2.34
CA VAL A 73 -4.43 -5.95 -1.74
C VAL A 73 -3.23 -5.70 -0.83
N GLY A 74 -3.29 -6.19 0.40
CA GLY A 74 -2.21 -6.06 1.37
C GLY A 74 -2.12 -7.25 2.30
N ILE A 75 -1.07 -7.26 3.10
CA ILE A 75 -0.84 -8.23 4.15
C ILE A 75 -0.71 -7.48 5.47
N LEU A 76 -1.46 -7.94 6.48
CA LEU A 76 -1.31 -7.49 7.86
C LEU A 76 -0.07 -8.14 8.47
N VAL A 77 0.93 -7.33 8.79
CA VAL A 77 2.15 -7.76 9.49
C VAL A 77 2.09 -7.38 10.96
N GLN A 78 2.71 -8.19 11.82
CA GLN A 78 2.89 -7.83 13.21
C GLN A 78 3.85 -6.64 13.32
N ALA A 79 3.56 -5.70 14.22
CA ALA A 79 4.56 -4.71 14.62
C ALA A 79 5.79 -5.46 15.14
N ARG A 80 7.00 -5.10 14.65
CA ARG A 80 8.24 -5.64 15.22
C ARG A 80 8.22 -5.35 16.72
N ARG A 81 8.24 -6.40 17.54
CA ARG A 81 8.55 -6.28 18.97
C ARG A 81 9.96 -5.67 19.03
N SER A 82 10.04 -4.40 19.43
CA SER A 82 11.27 -3.76 19.89
C SER A 82 11.59 -4.26 21.30
#